data_AF-A0A022XRH5-F1
#
_entry.id   AF-A0A022XRH5-F1
#
_cell.length_a   1.000
_cell.length_b   1.000
_cell.length_c   1.000
_cell.angle_alpha   90.00
_cell.angle_beta   90.00
_cell.angle_gamma   90.00
#
_symmetry.space_group_name_H-M   'P 1'
#
loop_
_entity.id
_entity.type
_entity.pdbx_description
1 polymer ?
#
loop_
_entity_poly.entity_id
_entity_poly.type
_entity_poly.pdbx_seq_one_letter_code
_entity_poly.pdbx_strand_id
1 'polypeptide(L)'
;MTLDKNGQRCFGLLSFLKKTVQHSRASPSASIVPRTYVLGNTSADLDSIISAIIYSYFASSARSERGLQYIPVINLPEIPAGRELRRLRPEFVTALNLATQRPLKTAHNGASKGLKTLPEDEDTDKILSESILTAAGLRDELLNWKMSDDKKAMSLNIIMVDWNALPQIPAHEYGIPGLSDKVNGIVTSVVGCIDHHDDEGFISKHLVRGPGTRVSHIQTGVGSCTSLVVCELRKLGWWRDVVVDDDRISEGQSLSDSDAEFESQAAQLALAAILADTANMTNESKVSDMDREAVRFLENKINQCKSISWDRDSFYDLIMDAKSSSMNYLTAHETLGRDYKEWTDTIEPGHNIKIGICSVVKPVSWILKKCGSEYSEEEYDEEAFFDVLRSFSSTRDLDAVAIMTAFSSSSENEFQRELIVTVLNDKYISNLGEFEDAGADYLSLEKRPFNERDKDLGQIGRNTRVWRQLDVTKSRKQVAPLLRRVFTGKT
;
A
#
# COMPACT_ATOMS: atom_id res chain seq x y z
N MET A 1 -23.78 -5.24 13.87
CA MET A 1 -22.66 -6.19 13.71
C MET A 1 -22.30 -6.73 15.08
N THR A 2 -23.18 -7.52 15.69
CA THR A 2 -23.15 -7.80 17.13
C THR A 2 -21.91 -8.59 17.54
N LEU A 3 -21.17 -8.07 18.53
CA LEU A 3 -20.64 -8.93 19.58
C LEU A 3 -21.84 -9.62 20.22
N ASP A 4 -21.74 -10.90 20.58
CA ASP A 4 -22.79 -11.51 21.37
C ASP A 4 -22.89 -10.81 22.75
N LYS A 5 -23.90 -11.16 23.56
CA LYS A 5 -24.09 -10.56 24.90
C LYS A 5 -22.90 -10.76 25.84
N ASN A 6 -21.91 -11.57 25.45
CA ASN A 6 -20.71 -11.89 26.21
C ASN A 6 -19.45 -11.22 25.62
N GLY A 7 -19.54 -10.43 24.54
CA GLY A 7 -18.36 -9.81 23.93
C GLY A 7 -17.56 -10.73 23.00
N GLN A 8 -18.11 -11.88 22.57
CA GLN A 8 -17.48 -12.81 21.62
C GLN A 8 -17.64 -12.33 20.17
N ARG A 9 -16.66 -12.66 19.31
CA ARG A 9 -16.66 -12.23 17.90
C ARG A 9 -17.50 -13.17 17.06
N CYS A 10 -18.62 -12.66 16.54
CA CYS A 10 -19.52 -13.50 15.74
C CYS A 10 -19.05 -13.79 14.30
N PHE A 11 -17.95 -13.20 13.78
CA PHE A 11 -17.55 -13.36 12.36
C PHE A 11 -16.03 -13.45 12.15
N GLY A 12 -15.62 -14.45 11.37
CA GLY A 12 -14.26 -14.53 10.81
C GLY A 12 -13.96 -13.45 9.77
N LEU A 13 -12.68 -13.28 9.46
CA LEU A 13 -12.16 -12.20 8.63
C LEU A 13 -12.83 -12.12 7.25
N LEU A 14 -12.95 -13.26 6.55
CA LEU A 14 -13.56 -13.29 5.22
C LEU A 14 -15.06 -12.98 5.25
N SER A 15 -15.77 -13.46 6.27
CA SER A 15 -17.19 -13.17 6.45
C SER A 15 -17.43 -11.69 6.74
N PHE A 16 -16.54 -11.05 7.50
CA PHE A 16 -16.55 -9.60 7.71
C PHE A 16 -16.39 -8.84 6.38
N LEU A 17 -15.36 -9.18 5.61
CA LEU A 17 -15.05 -8.55 4.33
C LEU A 17 -16.23 -8.64 3.33
N LYS A 18 -16.84 -9.83 3.18
CA LYS A 18 -18.06 -10.00 2.37
C LYS A 18 -19.22 -9.12 2.83
N LYS A 19 -19.43 -9.00 4.14
CA LYS A 19 -20.49 -8.14 4.69
C LYS A 19 -20.20 -6.67 4.43
N THR A 20 -18.96 -6.20 4.55
CA THR A 20 -18.63 -4.80 4.28
C THR A 20 -18.89 -4.42 2.82
N VAL A 21 -18.63 -5.31 1.86
CA VAL A 21 -18.98 -5.11 0.44
C VAL A 21 -20.50 -5.10 0.24
N GLN A 22 -21.24 -6.03 0.87
CA GLN A 22 -22.70 -6.01 0.79
C GLN A 22 -23.30 -4.72 1.38
N HIS A 23 -22.74 -4.25 2.49
CA HIS A 23 -23.15 -3.02 3.15
C HIS A 23 -22.77 -1.76 2.37
N SER A 24 -21.63 -1.77 1.66
CA SER A 24 -21.27 -0.65 0.79
C SER A 24 -22.34 -0.47 -0.28
N ARG A 25 -22.75 -1.54 -0.98
CA ARG A 25 -23.76 -1.54 -2.06
C ARG A 25 -25.15 -1.03 -1.69
N ALA A 26 -25.54 -1.10 -0.42
CA ALA A 26 -26.84 -0.60 0.02
C ALA A 26 -26.94 0.93 -0.16
N SER A 27 -28.13 1.47 -0.41
CA SER A 27 -28.29 2.93 -0.54
C SER A 27 -27.88 3.66 0.75
N PRO A 28 -27.09 4.75 0.67
CA PRO A 28 -26.76 5.60 1.82
C PRO A 28 -28.00 6.17 2.52
N SER A 29 -29.09 6.42 1.78
CA SER A 29 -30.35 6.94 2.33
C SER A 29 -31.19 5.89 3.06
N ALA A 30 -30.96 4.60 2.79
CA ALA A 30 -31.60 3.48 3.49
C ALA A 30 -30.89 3.13 4.81
N SER A 31 -29.65 3.60 5.00
CA SER A 31 -28.84 3.36 6.19
C SER A 31 -28.89 4.56 7.14
N ILE A 32 -29.49 4.39 8.32
CA ILE A 32 -29.43 5.38 9.42
C ILE A 32 -27.99 5.47 10.00
N VAL A 33 -27.15 4.47 9.70
CA VAL A 33 -25.77 4.33 10.16
C VAL A 33 -24.80 5.11 9.25
N PRO A 34 -24.02 6.07 9.79
CA PRO A 34 -22.93 6.71 9.06
C PRO A 34 -21.86 5.69 8.66
N ARG A 35 -21.46 5.71 7.38
CA ARG A 35 -20.36 4.88 6.86
C ARG A 35 -19.03 5.61 7.00
N THR A 36 -18.03 4.90 7.48
CA THR A 36 -16.64 5.39 7.49
C THR A 36 -15.81 4.46 6.62
N TYR A 37 -15.16 5.02 5.61
CA TYR A 37 -14.26 4.29 4.73
C TYR A 37 -12.84 4.41 5.27
N VAL A 38 -12.12 3.29 5.27
CA VAL A 38 -10.74 3.22 5.73
C VAL A 38 -9.90 2.84 4.52
N LEU A 39 -8.94 3.68 4.16
CA LEU A 39 -8.09 3.45 2.99
C LEU A 39 -6.68 3.96 3.23
N GLY A 40 -5.72 3.32 2.57
CA GLY A 40 -4.36 3.80 2.49
C GLY A 40 -4.05 4.56 1.21
N ASN A 41 -2.75 4.70 0.95
CA ASN A 41 -2.26 5.48 -0.18
C ASN A 41 -2.52 4.75 -1.53
N THR A 42 -2.34 5.44 -2.64
CA THR A 42 -2.63 4.91 -3.99
C THR A 42 -1.61 3.90 -4.50
N SER A 43 -0.47 3.71 -3.82
CA SER A 43 0.38 2.54 -4.08
C SER A 43 -0.37 1.27 -3.71
N ALA A 44 -1.33 1.33 -2.78
CA ALA A 44 -2.07 0.16 -2.29
C ALA A 44 -1.14 -1.03 -2.06
N ASP A 45 0.03 -0.78 -1.46
CA ASP A 45 0.96 -1.82 -1.07
C ASP A 45 0.37 -2.68 0.07
N LEU A 46 1.11 -3.72 0.46
CA LEU A 46 0.63 -4.69 1.43
C LEU A 46 0.29 -4.01 2.77
N ASP A 47 1.07 -3.03 3.19
CA ASP A 47 0.90 -2.32 4.45
C ASP A 47 -0.35 -1.43 4.46
N SER A 48 -0.55 -0.64 3.39
CA SER A 48 -1.78 0.15 3.18
C SER A 48 -3.04 -0.72 3.16
N ILE A 49 -3.03 -1.83 2.41
CA ILE A 49 -4.19 -2.73 2.30
C ILE A 49 -4.53 -3.37 3.65
N ILE A 50 -3.53 -3.94 4.31
CA ILE A 50 -3.73 -4.70 5.55
C ILE A 50 -4.07 -3.76 6.70
N SER A 51 -3.42 -2.60 6.82
CA SER A 51 -3.77 -1.57 7.80
C SER A 51 -5.26 -1.21 7.72
N ALA A 52 -5.79 -1.01 6.51
CA ALA A 52 -7.19 -0.64 6.30
C ALA A 52 -8.14 -1.78 6.72
N ILE A 53 -7.83 -3.02 6.34
CA ILE A 53 -8.62 -4.21 6.69
C ILE A 53 -8.63 -4.43 8.20
N ILE A 54 -7.45 -4.45 8.83
CA ILE A 54 -7.28 -4.72 10.26
C ILE A 54 -7.98 -3.64 11.07
N TYR A 55 -7.72 -2.36 10.81
CA TYR A 55 -8.41 -1.28 11.51
C TYR A 55 -9.94 -1.43 11.40
N SER A 56 -10.45 -1.68 10.19
CA SER A 56 -11.90 -1.82 9.96
C SER A 56 -12.51 -3.02 10.68
N TYR A 57 -11.81 -4.16 10.72
CA TYR A 57 -12.27 -5.40 11.34
C TYR A 57 -12.50 -5.23 12.85
N PHE A 58 -11.52 -4.66 13.55
CA PHE A 58 -11.59 -4.44 14.98
C PHE A 58 -12.49 -3.25 15.35
N ALA A 59 -12.43 -2.15 14.60
CA ALA A 59 -13.26 -0.97 14.86
C ALA A 59 -14.76 -1.27 14.68
N SER A 60 -15.13 -2.08 13.69
CA SER A 60 -16.53 -2.46 13.45
C SER A 60 -17.07 -3.40 14.54
N SER A 61 -16.24 -4.30 15.05
CA SER A 61 -16.61 -5.24 16.12
C SER A 61 -16.81 -4.51 17.45
N ALA A 62 -15.91 -3.58 17.81
CA ALA A 62 -15.96 -2.85 19.07
C ALA A 62 -17.12 -1.83 19.16
N ARG A 63 -17.72 -1.44 18.03
CA ARG A 63 -18.68 -0.31 17.98
C ARG A 63 -20.05 -0.67 17.43
N SER A 64 -20.39 -1.95 17.35
CA SER A 64 -21.74 -2.36 16.94
C SER A 64 -22.86 -1.76 17.80
N GLU A 65 -22.57 -1.42 19.06
CA GLU A 65 -23.55 -0.78 19.96
C GLU A 65 -23.89 0.66 19.57
N ARG A 66 -23.02 1.35 18.80
CA ARG A 66 -23.24 2.73 18.34
C ARG A 66 -23.66 2.84 16.87
N GLY A 67 -23.86 1.70 16.20
CA GLY A 67 -24.28 1.67 14.79
C GLY A 67 -23.32 2.44 13.88
N LEU A 68 -22.01 2.25 14.01
CA LEU A 68 -21.01 2.78 13.07
C LEU A 68 -20.33 1.62 12.37
N GLN A 69 -20.11 1.76 11.07
CA GLN A 69 -19.51 0.72 10.24
C GLN A 69 -18.27 1.24 9.53
N TYR A 70 -17.17 0.49 9.68
CA TYR A 70 -15.89 0.78 9.04
C TYR A 70 -15.71 -0.16 7.85
N ILE A 71 -15.57 0.43 6.67
CA ILE A 71 -15.50 -0.29 5.39
C ILE A 71 -14.07 -0.13 4.84
N PRO A 72 -13.27 -1.21 4.77
CA PRO A 72 -11.95 -1.13 4.18
C PRO A 72 -12.06 -0.96 2.67
N VAL A 73 -11.28 -0.04 2.11
CA VAL A 73 -11.20 0.22 0.66
C VAL A 73 -9.75 0.14 0.23
N ILE A 74 -9.48 -0.71 -0.76
CA ILE A 74 -8.18 -0.74 -1.43
C ILE A 74 -8.12 0.42 -2.43
N ASN A 75 -7.21 1.36 -2.22
CA ASN A 75 -7.14 2.62 -2.98
C ASN A 75 -6.50 2.44 -4.37
N LEU A 76 -7.15 1.64 -5.21
CA LEU A 76 -6.81 1.45 -6.62
C LEU A 76 -7.91 2.07 -7.50
N PRO A 77 -7.65 3.23 -8.12
CA PRO A 77 -8.63 3.99 -8.88
C PRO A 77 -9.22 3.25 -10.08
N GLU A 78 -8.42 2.43 -10.75
CA GLU A 78 -8.80 1.79 -12.03
C GLU A 78 -8.85 0.26 -11.96
N ILE A 79 -8.46 -0.33 -10.83
CA ILE A 79 -8.35 -1.78 -10.70
C ILE A 79 -9.55 -2.30 -9.91
N PRO A 80 -10.44 -3.09 -10.53
CA PRO A 80 -11.52 -3.74 -9.81
C PRO A 80 -10.98 -4.86 -8.90
N ALA A 81 -11.82 -5.30 -7.96
CA ALA A 81 -11.56 -6.54 -7.24
C ALA A 81 -11.54 -7.76 -8.18
N GLY A 82 -11.18 -8.93 -7.67
CA GLY A 82 -11.11 -10.16 -8.48
C GLY A 82 -9.76 -10.35 -9.15
N ARG A 83 -9.78 -10.79 -10.41
CA ARG A 83 -8.59 -11.22 -11.16
C ARG A 83 -7.56 -10.11 -11.32
N GLU A 84 -7.97 -8.88 -11.62
CA GLU A 84 -7.05 -7.77 -11.82
C GLU A 84 -6.35 -7.36 -10.52
N LEU A 85 -7.08 -7.36 -9.39
CA LEU A 85 -6.47 -7.21 -8.08
C LEU A 85 -5.48 -8.35 -7.77
N ARG A 86 -5.84 -9.61 -8.07
CA ARG A 86 -4.93 -10.75 -7.87
C ARG A 86 -3.68 -10.66 -8.73
N ARG A 87 -3.81 -10.18 -9.97
CA ARG A 87 -2.69 -9.96 -10.89
C ARG A 87 -1.74 -8.88 -10.37
N LEU A 88 -2.30 -7.80 -9.84
CA LEU A 88 -1.55 -6.63 -9.40
C LEU A 88 -0.94 -6.75 -7.99
N ARG A 89 -1.65 -7.43 -7.07
CA ARG A 89 -1.28 -7.61 -5.66
C ARG A 89 -1.37 -9.07 -5.21
N PRO A 90 -0.70 -10.02 -5.90
CA PRO A 90 -0.75 -11.42 -5.49
C PRO A 90 -0.17 -11.65 -4.09
N GLU A 91 0.74 -10.81 -3.60
CA GLU A 91 1.26 -10.86 -2.23
C GLU A 91 0.15 -10.68 -1.18
N PHE A 92 -0.78 -9.75 -1.42
CA PHE A 92 -1.95 -9.55 -0.56
C PHE A 92 -2.88 -10.76 -0.62
N VAL A 93 -3.13 -11.28 -1.83
CA VAL A 93 -4.00 -12.45 -2.01
C VAL A 93 -3.41 -13.69 -1.35
N THR A 94 -2.10 -13.90 -1.46
CA THR A 94 -1.38 -14.98 -0.77
C THR A 94 -1.48 -14.81 0.75
N ALA A 95 -1.22 -13.61 1.28
CA ALA A 95 -1.35 -13.34 2.72
C ALA A 95 -2.79 -13.59 3.23
N LEU A 96 -3.81 -13.15 2.49
CA LEU A 96 -5.21 -13.37 2.83
C LEU A 96 -5.59 -14.86 2.80
N ASN A 97 -5.17 -15.59 1.76
CA ASN A 97 -5.43 -17.02 1.64
C ASN A 97 -4.74 -17.83 2.75
N LEU A 98 -3.47 -17.55 3.03
CA LEU A 98 -2.73 -18.18 4.12
C LEU A 98 -3.38 -17.90 5.48
N ALA A 99 -3.66 -16.62 5.77
CA ALA A 99 -4.29 -16.22 7.02
C ALA A 99 -5.66 -16.89 7.21
N THR A 100 -6.45 -17.05 6.14
CA THR A 100 -7.79 -17.67 6.18
C THR A 100 -7.80 -19.17 5.87
N GLN A 101 -6.62 -19.83 5.94
CA GLN A 101 -6.46 -21.29 5.75
C GLN A 101 -7.02 -21.82 4.41
N ARG A 102 -6.97 -21.00 3.38
CA ARG A 102 -7.40 -21.37 2.03
C ARG A 102 -6.24 -21.98 1.24
N PRO A 103 -6.46 -23.08 0.49
CA PRO A 103 -5.40 -23.69 -0.32
C PRO A 103 -4.83 -22.73 -1.35
N LEU A 104 -3.50 -22.63 -1.41
CA LEU A 104 -2.81 -21.92 -2.48
C LEU A 104 -2.66 -22.85 -3.70
N LYS A 105 -3.58 -22.77 -4.66
CA LYS A 105 -3.55 -23.63 -5.86
C LYS A 105 -2.28 -23.45 -6.72
N THR A 106 -1.64 -22.29 -6.65
CA THR A 106 -0.54 -21.90 -7.54
C THR A 106 0.82 -21.74 -6.84
N ALA A 107 0.89 -21.80 -5.50
CA ALA A 107 2.13 -21.49 -4.77
C ALA A 107 3.07 -22.70 -4.62
N HIS A 108 2.56 -23.93 -4.63
CA HIS A 108 3.34 -25.10 -4.21
C HIS A 108 4.18 -25.80 -5.30
N ASN A 109 4.01 -25.48 -6.58
CA ASN A 109 4.57 -26.33 -7.65
C ASN A 109 5.80 -25.78 -8.38
N GLY A 110 6.32 -24.59 -8.03
CA GLY A 110 7.37 -23.95 -8.83
C GLY A 110 6.98 -23.62 -10.30
N ALA A 111 5.79 -24.04 -10.72
CA ALA A 111 5.23 -23.91 -12.07
C ALA A 111 4.88 -22.46 -12.45
N SER A 112 4.86 -21.54 -11.48
CA SER A 112 4.67 -20.11 -11.69
C SER A 112 5.98 -19.37 -12.04
N LYS A 113 7.16 -20.00 -11.86
CA LYS A 113 8.43 -19.36 -12.19
C LYS A 113 8.54 -19.13 -13.70
N GLY A 114 8.49 -17.86 -14.11
CA GLY A 114 8.66 -17.43 -15.50
C GLY A 114 7.36 -17.31 -16.31
N LEU A 115 6.19 -17.57 -15.72
CA LEU A 115 4.92 -17.34 -16.41
C LEU A 115 4.71 -15.84 -16.65
N LYS A 116 4.48 -15.45 -17.91
CA LYS A 116 4.15 -14.06 -18.30
C LYS A 116 2.68 -13.70 -18.02
N THR A 117 1.84 -14.69 -17.79
CA THR A 117 0.40 -14.51 -17.53
C THR A 117 0.02 -15.14 -16.21
N LEU A 118 -0.96 -14.56 -15.53
CA LEU A 118 -1.46 -15.06 -14.26
C LEU A 118 -2.28 -16.36 -14.48
N PRO A 119 -1.98 -17.46 -13.77
CA PRO A 119 -2.78 -18.68 -13.87
C PRO A 119 -4.26 -18.46 -13.49
N GLU A 120 -5.14 -19.27 -14.07
CA GLU A 120 -6.56 -19.27 -13.72
C GLU A 120 -6.78 -19.77 -12.29
N ASP A 121 -7.60 -19.04 -11.54
CA ASP A 121 -8.10 -19.46 -10.24
C ASP A 121 -9.44 -18.78 -9.97
N GLU A 122 -10.49 -19.26 -10.64
CA GLU A 122 -11.84 -18.67 -10.61
C GLU A 122 -12.42 -18.58 -9.19
N ASP A 123 -12.06 -19.52 -8.30
CA ASP A 123 -12.53 -19.52 -6.91
C ASP A 123 -11.95 -18.32 -6.15
N THR A 124 -10.63 -18.12 -6.22
CA THR A 124 -9.97 -16.95 -5.61
C THR A 124 -10.47 -15.65 -6.24
N ASP A 125 -10.59 -15.61 -7.58
CA ASP A 125 -11.09 -14.43 -8.31
C ASP A 125 -12.51 -14.05 -7.89
N LYS A 126 -13.40 -15.03 -7.75
CA LYS A 126 -14.77 -14.83 -7.27
C LYS A 126 -14.80 -14.32 -5.83
N ILE A 127 -13.98 -14.88 -4.96
CA ILE A 127 -13.95 -14.48 -3.55
C ILE A 127 -13.48 -13.05 -3.38
N LEU A 128 -12.42 -12.66 -4.08
CA LEU A 128 -11.97 -11.27 -4.07
C LEU A 128 -13.08 -10.33 -4.55
N SER A 129 -13.80 -10.71 -5.61
CA SER A 129 -14.94 -9.93 -6.14
C SER A 129 -16.11 -9.80 -5.16
N GLU A 130 -16.32 -10.78 -4.28
CA GLU A 130 -17.38 -10.77 -3.26
C GLU A 130 -16.96 -10.12 -1.93
N SER A 131 -15.67 -10.05 -1.64
CA SER A 131 -15.16 -9.69 -0.32
C SER A 131 -14.31 -8.44 -0.27
N ILE A 132 -13.78 -7.97 -1.40
CA ILE A 132 -12.91 -6.79 -1.46
C ILE A 132 -13.62 -5.64 -2.17
N LEU A 133 -13.52 -4.45 -1.57
CA LEU A 133 -13.93 -3.20 -2.18
C LEU A 133 -12.68 -2.42 -2.60
N THR A 134 -12.56 -2.09 -3.88
CA THR A 134 -11.54 -1.16 -4.39
C THR A 134 -12.15 0.23 -4.59
N ALA A 135 -11.31 1.26 -4.74
CA ALA A 135 -11.79 2.59 -5.11
C ALA A 135 -12.56 2.58 -6.45
N ALA A 136 -12.11 1.79 -7.43
CA ALA A 136 -12.87 1.55 -8.66
C ALA A 136 -14.28 0.96 -8.40
N GLY A 137 -14.38 -0.06 -7.56
CA GLY A 137 -15.68 -0.67 -7.21
C GLY A 137 -16.59 0.30 -6.45
N LEU A 138 -16.03 1.08 -5.52
CA LEU A 138 -16.79 2.10 -4.78
C LEU A 138 -17.27 3.23 -5.71
N ARG A 139 -16.47 3.64 -6.70
CA ARG A 139 -16.89 4.61 -7.73
C ARG A 139 -18.15 4.11 -8.43
N ASP A 140 -18.13 2.87 -8.90
CA ASP A 140 -19.26 2.31 -9.66
C ASP A 140 -20.53 2.24 -8.80
N GLU A 141 -20.39 1.88 -7.52
CA GLU A 141 -21.50 1.92 -6.55
C GLU A 141 -22.07 3.34 -6.38
N LEU A 142 -21.21 4.34 -6.22
CA LEU A 142 -21.61 5.73 -6.05
C LEU A 142 -22.26 6.32 -7.30
N LEU A 143 -21.75 5.99 -8.49
CA LEU A 143 -22.35 6.38 -9.78
C LEU A 143 -23.74 5.77 -9.96
N ASN A 144 -23.91 4.49 -9.63
CA ASN A 144 -25.21 3.82 -9.69
C ASN A 144 -26.25 4.47 -8.75
N TRP A 145 -25.83 4.89 -7.54
CA TRP A 145 -26.74 5.61 -6.64
C TRP A 145 -27.09 7.00 -7.14
N LYS A 146 -26.14 7.73 -7.72
CA LYS A 146 -26.37 9.05 -8.33
C LYS A 146 -27.44 9.00 -9.42
N MET A 147 -27.44 7.95 -10.24
CA MET A 147 -28.51 7.75 -11.24
C MET A 147 -29.89 7.53 -10.60
N SER A 148 -29.93 7.10 -9.34
CA SER A 148 -31.18 6.82 -8.61
C SER A 148 -31.68 7.99 -7.75
N ASP A 149 -30.81 8.90 -7.30
CA ASP A 149 -31.14 10.06 -6.46
C ASP A 149 -30.15 11.23 -6.65
N ASP A 150 -30.36 12.03 -7.70
CA ASP A 150 -29.37 12.99 -8.24
C ASP A 150 -29.20 14.28 -7.39
N LYS A 151 -30.09 14.54 -6.43
CA LYS A 151 -30.16 15.85 -5.73
C LYS A 151 -29.38 15.94 -4.42
N LYS A 152 -28.81 14.84 -3.91
CA LYS A 152 -28.19 14.82 -2.57
C LYS A 152 -26.66 14.77 -2.65
N ALA A 153 -26.00 15.70 -1.96
CA ALA A 153 -24.56 15.62 -1.73
C ALA A 153 -24.23 14.37 -0.89
N MET A 154 -23.18 13.64 -1.27
CA MET A 154 -22.75 12.42 -0.61
C MET A 154 -21.53 12.70 0.26
N SER A 155 -21.69 12.63 1.58
CA SER A 155 -20.58 12.79 2.51
C SER A 155 -19.88 11.45 2.75
N LEU A 156 -18.58 11.39 2.52
CA LEU A 156 -17.74 10.23 2.81
C LEU A 156 -16.82 10.56 4.00
N ASN A 157 -17.03 9.88 5.13
CA ASN A 157 -16.08 9.95 6.24
C ASN A 157 -14.91 9.02 5.97
N ILE A 158 -13.69 9.55 6.04
CA ILE A 158 -12.46 8.86 5.68
C ILE A 158 -11.54 8.73 6.89
N ILE A 159 -11.05 7.52 7.13
CA ILE A 159 -9.86 7.27 7.96
C ILE A 159 -8.73 6.89 7.02
N MET A 160 -7.64 7.64 7.10
CA MET A 160 -6.44 7.39 6.32
C MET A 160 -5.50 6.50 7.14
N VAL A 161 -4.94 5.47 6.51
CA VAL A 161 -3.91 4.62 7.12
C VAL A 161 -2.71 4.53 6.18
N ASP A 162 -1.48 4.55 6.67
CA ASP A 162 -0.28 4.54 5.79
C ASP A 162 -0.29 5.70 4.75
N TRP A 163 -0.98 6.78 5.11
CA TRP A 163 -1.18 7.96 4.30
C TRP A 163 -1.67 9.13 5.15
N ASN A 164 -1.11 10.33 4.92
CA ASN A 164 -1.48 11.53 5.69
C ASN A 164 -1.84 12.76 4.85
N ALA A 165 -1.82 12.69 3.51
CA ALA A 165 -2.22 13.80 2.64
C ALA A 165 -3.02 13.35 1.42
N LEU A 166 -4.25 13.85 1.29
CA LEU A 166 -5.02 13.69 0.07
C LEU A 166 -4.41 14.58 -1.04
N PRO A 167 -4.37 14.10 -2.29
CA PRO A 167 -3.92 14.90 -3.41
C PRO A 167 -4.96 15.97 -3.73
N GLN A 168 -4.48 17.07 -4.29
CA GLN A 168 -5.35 18.07 -4.89
C GLN A 168 -5.95 17.49 -6.17
N ILE A 169 -7.25 17.65 -6.34
CA ILE A 169 -7.98 17.28 -7.55
C ILE A 169 -8.53 18.53 -8.24
N PRO A 170 -8.79 18.48 -9.57
CA PRO A 170 -9.41 19.59 -10.29
C PRO A 170 -10.71 20.07 -9.60
N ALA A 171 -10.96 21.38 -9.67
CA ALA A 171 -11.93 22.18 -8.88
C ALA A 171 -11.47 22.70 -7.50
N HIS A 172 -10.17 22.65 -7.19
CA HIS A 172 -9.53 23.20 -5.98
C HIS A 172 -9.88 22.51 -4.66
N GLU A 173 -10.37 21.27 -4.71
CA GLU A 173 -10.63 20.45 -3.52
C GLU A 173 -9.59 19.33 -3.37
N TYR A 174 -9.52 18.73 -2.18
CA TYR A 174 -8.73 17.54 -1.91
C TYR A 174 -9.63 16.32 -1.95
N GLY A 175 -9.19 15.25 -2.60
CA GLY A 175 -10.06 14.13 -2.88
C GLY A 175 -9.33 12.80 -3.00
N ILE A 176 -10.11 11.74 -3.14
CA ILE A 176 -9.58 10.40 -3.43
C ILE A 176 -9.56 10.24 -4.95
N PRO A 177 -8.40 10.02 -5.58
CA PRO A 177 -8.30 9.80 -7.03
C PRO A 177 -9.19 8.65 -7.51
N GLY A 178 -9.84 8.83 -8.65
CA GLY A 178 -10.81 7.89 -9.21
C GLY A 178 -12.18 7.91 -8.56
N LEU A 179 -12.35 8.65 -7.45
CA LEU A 179 -13.64 8.86 -6.78
C LEU A 179 -14.06 10.32 -6.90
N SER A 180 -13.34 11.21 -6.24
CA SER A 180 -13.71 12.61 -6.09
C SER A 180 -13.62 13.39 -7.40
N ASP A 181 -12.76 12.99 -8.33
CA ASP A 181 -12.65 13.58 -9.69
C ASP A 181 -13.59 12.92 -10.73
N LYS A 182 -14.20 11.78 -10.40
CA LYS A 182 -15.08 11.03 -11.31
C LYS A 182 -16.56 11.07 -10.94
N VAL A 183 -16.88 11.36 -9.68
CA VAL A 183 -18.25 11.36 -9.17
C VAL A 183 -18.60 12.72 -8.59
N ASN A 184 -19.50 13.43 -9.27
CA ASN A 184 -19.91 14.78 -8.87
C ASN A 184 -20.64 14.78 -7.52
N GLY A 185 -20.38 15.78 -6.67
CA GLY A 185 -21.10 16.00 -5.42
C GLY A 185 -20.73 15.05 -4.28
N ILE A 186 -19.55 14.43 -4.36
CA ILE A 186 -18.90 13.78 -3.22
C ILE A 186 -18.23 14.85 -2.36
N VAL A 187 -18.48 14.82 -1.06
CA VAL A 187 -17.75 15.61 -0.06
C VAL A 187 -16.96 14.64 0.81
N THR A 188 -15.63 14.73 0.78
CA THR A 188 -14.73 13.93 1.62
C THR A 188 -14.48 14.63 2.94
N SER A 189 -14.62 13.91 4.05
CA SER A 189 -14.33 14.40 5.40
C SER A 189 -13.34 13.47 6.06
N VAL A 190 -12.11 13.94 6.27
CA VAL A 190 -11.08 13.17 6.95
C VAL A 190 -11.34 13.21 8.45
N VAL A 191 -11.61 12.05 9.04
CA VAL A 191 -12.00 11.87 10.46
C VAL A 191 -10.97 11.06 11.26
N GLY A 192 -9.87 10.63 10.64
CA GLY A 192 -8.77 9.99 11.34
C GLY A 192 -7.58 9.72 10.44
N CYS A 193 -6.41 9.56 11.05
CA CYS A 193 -5.16 9.23 10.37
C CYS A 193 -4.26 8.39 11.29
N ILE A 194 -3.69 7.31 10.76
CA ILE A 194 -2.58 6.56 11.35
C ILE A 194 -1.52 6.41 10.27
N ASP A 195 -0.31 6.92 10.47
CA ASP A 195 0.72 6.87 9.43
C ASP A 195 2.12 6.83 10.04
N HIS A 196 3.07 6.26 9.31
CA HIS A 196 4.49 6.20 9.64
C HIS A 196 5.41 6.97 8.67
N HIS A 197 4.82 7.68 7.71
CA HIS A 197 5.54 8.60 6.81
C HIS A 197 5.75 9.98 7.44
N ASP A 198 6.55 10.82 6.79
CA ASP A 198 6.70 12.23 7.15
C ASP A 198 5.33 12.93 7.10
N ASP A 199 5.06 13.79 8.09
CA ASP A 199 3.81 14.56 8.14
C ASP A 199 3.83 15.66 7.06
N GLU A 200 2.98 15.54 6.05
CA GLU A 200 2.82 16.51 4.96
C GLU A 200 1.98 17.74 5.42
N GLY A 201 1.59 17.80 6.70
CA GLY A 201 0.88 18.92 7.32
C GLY A 201 -0.61 19.00 6.95
N PHE A 202 -1.11 18.07 6.14
CA PHE A 202 -2.49 18.05 5.67
C PHE A 202 -3.49 17.72 6.79
N ILE A 203 -3.20 16.71 7.61
CA ILE A 203 -4.08 16.30 8.72
C ILE A 203 -4.35 17.45 9.69
N SER A 204 -3.32 18.21 10.06
CA SER A 204 -3.47 19.35 10.98
C SER A 204 -4.46 20.43 10.50
N LYS A 205 -4.64 20.56 9.18
CA LYS A 205 -5.50 21.58 8.54
C LYS A 205 -6.89 21.05 8.19
N HIS A 206 -6.99 19.77 7.83
CA HIS A 206 -8.20 19.20 7.19
C HIS A 206 -8.92 18.14 8.03
N LEU A 207 -8.39 17.75 9.19
CA LEU A 207 -9.05 16.81 10.08
C LEU A 207 -10.35 17.39 10.66
N VAL A 208 -11.48 16.74 10.34
CA VAL A 208 -12.79 17.09 10.88
C VAL A 208 -12.98 16.43 12.24
N ARG A 209 -13.20 17.24 13.28
CA ARG A 209 -13.51 16.77 14.64
C ARG A 209 -15.02 16.53 14.78
N GLY A 210 -15.41 15.35 15.27
CA GLY A 210 -16.80 14.99 15.53
C GLY A 210 -16.94 13.69 16.32
N PRO A 211 -18.18 13.25 16.63
CA PRO A 211 -18.45 12.01 17.36
C PRO A 211 -18.03 10.77 16.55
N GLY A 212 -16.75 10.42 16.59
CA GLY A 212 -16.19 9.39 15.71
C GLY A 212 -14.77 9.69 15.25
N THR A 213 -14.33 10.94 15.31
CA THR A 213 -12.93 11.34 15.16
C THR A 213 -12.17 10.80 16.35
N ARG A 214 -11.27 9.83 16.12
CA ARG A 214 -10.74 9.00 17.21
C ARG A 214 -9.23 8.87 17.22
N VAL A 215 -8.57 8.92 16.08
CA VAL A 215 -7.13 8.69 16.01
C VAL A 215 -6.51 9.65 15.00
N SER A 216 -5.52 10.40 15.47
CA SER A 216 -4.56 11.11 14.62
C SER A 216 -3.19 10.79 15.20
N HIS A 217 -2.51 9.82 14.62
CA HIS A 217 -1.22 9.35 15.09
C HIS A 217 -0.28 9.21 13.89
N ILE A 218 0.60 10.18 13.72
CA ILE A 218 1.67 10.13 12.72
C ILE A 218 2.97 9.95 13.50
N GLN A 219 3.69 8.86 13.23
CA GLN A 219 4.95 8.55 13.89
C GLN A 219 5.95 7.96 12.91
N THR A 220 6.97 8.73 12.56
CA THR A 220 8.08 8.29 11.70
C THR A 220 8.99 7.29 12.42
N GLY A 221 9.81 6.57 11.65
CA GLY A 221 10.79 5.62 12.17
C GLY A 221 10.24 4.24 12.54
N VAL A 222 8.93 4.01 12.38
CA VAL A 222 8.31 2.67 12.53
C VAL A 222 8.37 1.92 11.20
N GLY A 223 8.71 0.63 11.24
CA GLY A 223 8.90 -0.20 10.06
C GLY A 223 7.65 -0.33 9.19
N SER A 224 6.51 -0.60 9.83
CA SER A 224 5.20 -0.77 9.19
C SER A 224 4.11 0.06 9.88
N CYS A 225 3.24 0.70 9.10
CA CYS A 225 2.04 1.37 9.59
C CYS A 225 1.09 0.36 10.26
N THR A 226 1.06 -0.89 9.82
CA THR A 226 0.28 -1.95 10.47
C THR A 226 0.69 -2.14 11.94
N SER A 227 1.97 -1.95 12.30
CA SER A 227 2.42 -1.95 13.71
C SER A 227 1.74 -0.84 14.52
N LEU A 228 1.65 0.37 13.96
CA LEU A 228 0.94 1.49 14.60
C LEU A 228 -0.56 1.21 14.74
N VAL A 229 -1.18 0.64 13.71
CA VAL A 229 -2.60 0.23 13.76
C VAL A 229 -2.82 -0.80 14.87
N VAL A 230 -1.99 -1.82 14.98
CA VAL A 230 -2.08 -2.84 16.04
C VAL A 230 -1.96 -2.19 17.42
N CYS A 231 -0.94 -1.37 17.65
CA CYS A 231 -0.75 -0.71 18.94
C CYS A 231 -1.90 0.24 19.31
N GLU A 232 -2.43 0.99 18.34
CA GLU A 232 -3.58 1.86 18.59
C GLU A 232 -4.86 1.06 18.89
N LEU A 233 -5.12 -0.03 18.16
CA LEU A 233 -6.25 -0.92 18.44
C LEU A 233 -6.16 -1.54 19.85
N ARG A 234 -4.95 -1.88 20.30
CA ARG A 234 -4.69 -2.35 21.67
C ARG A 234 -4.95 -1.26 22.70
N LYS A 235 -4.41 -0.06 22.49
CA LYS A 235 -4.61 1.11 23.37
C LYS A 235 -6.07 1.52 23.50
N LEU A 236 -6.86 1.40 22.43
CA LEU A 236 -8.31 1.66 22.43
C LEU A 236 -9.12 0.52 23.08
N GLY A 237 -8.47 -0.60 23.42
CA GLY A 237 -9.12 -1.79 23.95
C GLY A 237 -9.96 -2.55 22.93
N TRP A 238 -9.77 -2.28 21.63
CA TRP A 238 -10.51 -2.93 20.54
C TRP A 238 -9.88 -4.27 20.15
N TRP A 239 -8.57 -4.41 20.35
CA TRP A 239 -7.85 -5.68 20.24
C TRP A 239 -7.12 -5.98 21.55
N ARG A 240 -7.79 -6.70 22.47
CA ARG A 240 -7.31 -6.88 23.84
C ARG A 240 -6.25 -7.98 23.94
N ASP A 241 -5.29 -7.78 24.85
CA ASP A 241 -4.45 -8.87 25.36
C ASP A 241 -5.34 -9.93 26.04
N VAL A 242 -4.98 -11.21 25.86
CA VAL A 242 -5.61 -12.28 26.66
C VAL A 242 -4.85 -12.32 27.97
N VAL A 243 -5.47 -11.84 29.04
CA VAL A 243 -4.89 -11.92 30.38
C VAL A 243 -5.04 -13.36 30.86
N VAL A 244 -3.93 -14.10 30.91
CA VAL A 244 -3.84 -15.33 31.68
C VAL A 244 -3.32 -14.90 33.06
N ASP A 245 -4.23 -14.57 33.96
CA ASP A 245 -3.87 -14.16 35.32
C ASP A 245 -3.53 -15.44 36.12
N ASP A 246 -2.26 -15.60 36.48
CA ASP A 246 -1.71 -16.85 37.07
C ASP A 246 -2.10 -17.05 38.55
N ASP A 247 -2.93 -16.18 39.15
CA ASP A 247 -3.22 -16.27 40.60
C ASP A 247 -4.64 -15.89 41.05
N ARG A 248 -5.58 -15.62 40.14
CA ARG A 248 -7.00 -15.44 40.51
C ARG A 248 -7.91 -15.99 39.42
N ILE A 249 -8.54 -17.13 39.71
CA ILE A 249 -9.73 -17.60 38.98
C ILE A 249 -10.84 -16.58 39.22
N SER A 250 -10.84 -15.51 38.43
CA SER A 250 -12.05 -14.78 38.11
C SER A 250 -12.61 -15.47 36.88
N GLU A 251 -13.81 -16.04 36.98
CA GLU A 251 -14.54 -16.56 35.81
C GLU A 251 -14.68 -15.43 34.78
N GLY A 252 -13.79 -15.42 33.77
CA GLY A 252 -13.58 -14.27 32.92
C GLY A 252 -12.97 -14.64 31.57
N GLN A 253 -13.79 -15.34 30.76
CA GLN A 253 -13.66 -15.49 29.30
C GLN A 253 -12.41 -16.22 28.77
N SER A 254 -12.41 -17.56 28.88
CA SER A 254 -11.73 -18.37 27.87
C SER A 254 -12.35 -18.07 26.51
N LEU A 255 -11.53 -17.68 25.52
CA LEU A 255 -11.99 -17.56 24.12
C LEU A 255 -12.55 -18.92 23.67
N SER A 256 -13.65 -18.90 22.93
CA SER A 256 -14.08 -20.11 22.23
C SER A 256 -13.03 -20.50 21.18
N ASP A 257 -12.95 -21.78 20.81
CA ASP A 257 -12.02 -22.24 19.75
C ASP A 257 -12.22 -21.46 18.45
N SER A 258 -13.47 -21.08 18.13
CA SER A 258 -13.79 -20.24 16.97
C SER A 258 -13.32 -18.79 17.10
N ASP A 259 -13.38 -18.19 18.30
CA ASP A 259 -12.87 -16.84 18.51
C ASP A 259 -11.34 -16.80 18.39
N ALA A 260 -10.65 -17.82 18.92
CA ALA A 260 -9.21 -17.96 18.81
C ALA A 260 -8.77 -18.14 17.35
N GLU A 261 -9.54 -18.88 16.55
CA GLU A 261 -9.29 -19.00 15.12
C GLU A 261 -9.42 -17.64 14.41
N PHE A 262 -10.50 -16.89 14.64
CA PHE A 262 -10.69 -15.58 14.01
C PHE A 262 -9.66 -14.54 14.44
N GLU A 263 -9.23 -14.57 15.70
CA GLU A 263 -8.10 -13.77 16.20
C GLU A 263 -6.79 -14.14 15.50
N SER A 264 -6.52 -15.44 15.33
CA SER A 264 -5.32 -15.92 14.62
C SER A 264 -5.33 -15.52 13.15
N GLN A 265 -6.48 -15.60 12.45
CA GLN A 265 -6.61 -15.15 11.06
C GLN A 265 -6.26 -13.65 10.93
N ALA A 266 -6.81 -12.80 11.80
CA ALA A 266 -6.51 -11.38 11.79
C ALA A 266 -5.04 -11.09 12.18
N ALA A 267 -4.49 -11.85 13.12
CA ALA A 267 -3.12 -11.71 13.56
C ALA A 267 -2.10 -12.10 12.47
N GLN A 268 -2.32 -13.21 11.77
CA GLN A 268 -1.50 -13.62 10.63
C GLN A 268 -1.54 -12.58 9.51
N LEU A 269 -2.73 -12.04 9.19
CA LEU A 269 -2.83 -11.01 8.16
C LEU A 269 -2.08 -9.73 8.60
N ALA A 270 -2.29 -9.22 9.81
CA ALA A 270 -1.54 -8.06 10.30
C ALA A 270 -0.02 -8.28 10.28
N LEU A 271 0.43 -9.47 10.67
CA LEU A 271 1.84 -9.84 10.70
C LEU A 271 2.46 -9.85 9.30
N ALA A 272 1.72 -10.25 8.25
CA ALA A 272 2.20 -10.25 6.88
C ALA A 272 2.76 -8.90 6.42
N ALA A 273 2.06 -7.80 6.72
CA ALA A 273 2.52 -6.45 6.38
C ALA A 273 3.81 -6.09 7.12
N ILE A 274 3.84 -6.32 8.44
CA ILE A 274 4.99 -5.99 9.29
C ILE A 274 6.23 -6.77 8.82
N LEU A 275 6.10 -8.08 8.58
CA LEU A 275 7.21 -8.90 8.10
C LEU A 275 7.69 -8.44 6.72
N ALA A 276 6.79 -8.08 5.80
CA ALA A 276 7.17 -7.63 4.46
C ALA A 276 8.02 -6.34 4.48
N ASP A 277 7.70 -5.38 5.36
CA ASP A 277 8.42 -4.11 5.43
C ASP A 277 9.73 -4.19 6.23
N THR A 278 9.74 -5.03 7.27
CA THR A 278 10.89 -5.24 8.17
C THR A 278 11.86 -6.32 7.70
N ALA A 279 11.59 -6.95 6.55
CA ALA A 279 12.30 -8.12 6.03
C ALA A 279 12.35 -9.26 7.07
N ASN A 280 11.18 -9.73 7.47
CA ASN A 280 11.00 -10.75 8.51
C ASN A 280 11.66 -10.38 9.84
N MET A 281 11.60 -9.10 10.22
CA MET A 281 12.26 -8.54 11.41
C MET A 281 13.80 -8.66 11.43
N THR A 282 14.44 -8.97 10.30
CA THR A 282 15.90 -9.14 10.22
C THR A 282 16.64 -7.85 9.87
N ASN A 283 15.94 -6.87 9.28
CA ASN A 283 16.55 -5.60 8.92
C ASN A 283 16.43 -4.60 10.06
N GLU A 284 17.40 -4.62 10.98
CA GLU A 284 17.48 -3.75 12.16
C GLU A 284 17.33 -2.25 11.85
N SER A 285 17.77 -1.78 10.68
CA SER A 285 17.61 -0.37 10.28
C SER A 285 16.16 0.04 10.03
N LYS A 286 15.26 -0.93 9.85
CA LYS A 286 13.82 -0.72 9.64
C LYS A 286 12.96 -1.14 10.82
N VAL A 287 13.51 -1.90 11.76
CA VAL A 287 12.75 -2.46 12.88
C VAL A 287 12.78 -1.48 14.04
N SER A 288 11.61 -1.03 14.49
CA SER A 288 11.44 -0.24 15.70
C SER A 288 10.93 -1.08 16.86
N ASP A 289 10.98 -0.52 18.08
CA ASP A 289 10.38 -1.14 19.26
C ASP A 289 8.86 -1.35 19.10
N MET A 290 8.19 -0.46 18.37
CA MET A 290 6.77 -0.60 18.05
C MET A 290 6.50 -1.83 17.17
N ASP A 291 7.38 -2.12 16.20
CA ASP A 291 7.26 -3.33 15.38
C ASP A 291 7.49 -4.59 16.23
N ARG A 292 8.49 -4.57 17.12
CA ARG A 292 8.76 -5.68 18.04
C ARG A 292 7.59 -5.96 18.98
N GLU A 293 6.98 -4.91 19.52
CA GLU A 293 5.82 -5.02 20.39
C GLU A 293 4.60 -5.58 19.64
N ALA A 294 4.30 -5.03 18.47
CA ALA A 294 3.20 -5.48 17.63
C ALA A 294 3.40 -6.95 17.21
N VAL A 295 4.59 -7.34 16.73
CA VAL A 295 4.89 -8.72 16.35
C VAL A 295 4.66 -9.65 17.54
N ARG A 296 5.27 -9.38 18.70
CA ARG A 296 5.11 -10.21 19.91
C ARG A 296 3.64 -10.43 20.28
N PHE A 297 2.84 -9.36 20.20
CA PHE A 297 1.41 -9.46 20.44
C PHE A 297 0.69 -10.36 19.42
N LEU A 298 1.00 -10.18 18.14
CA LEU A 298 0.37 -10.93 17.06
C LEU A 298 0.71 -12.42 17.13
N GLU A 299 1.97 -12.81 17.37
CA GLU A 299 2.29 -14.24 17.45
C GLU A 299 1.69 -14.90 18.68
N ASN A 300 1.54 -14.17 19.79
CA ASN A 300 0.81 -14.69 20.94
C ASN A 300 -0.64 -15.03 20.56
N LYS A 301 -1.31 -14.17 19.77
CA LYS A 301 -2.66 -14.46 19.25
C LYS A 301 -2.68 -15.66 18.30
N ILE A 302 -1.66 -15.81 17.47
CA ILE A 302 -1.54 -16.97 16.56
C ILE A 302 -1.36 -18.26 17.35
N ASN A 303 -0.44 -18.28 18.32
CA ASN A 303 -0.10 -19.46 19.13
C ASN A 303 -1.22 -19.92 20.08
N GLN A 304 -2.18 -19.05 20.39
CA GLN A 304 -3.38 -19.42 21.15
C GLN A 304 -4.32 -20.33 20.34
N CYS A 305 -4.28 -20.23 19.00
CA CYS A 305 -5.07 -21.06 18.12
C CYS A 305 -4.38 -22.41 17.88
N LYS A 306 -4.87 -23.47 18.51
CA LYS A 306 -4.28 -24.82 18.40
C LYS A 306 -4.67 -25.55 17.10
N SER A 307 -5.70 -25.09 16.41
CA SER A 307 -6.20 -25.74 15.18
C SER A 307 -5.41 -25.35 13.93
N ILE A 308 -4.62 -24.27 13.99
CA ILE A 308 -3.85 -23.76 12.85
C ILE A 308 -2.36 -24.00 13.12
N SER A 309 -1.74 -24.86 12.30
CA SER A 309 -0.28 -24.95 12.24
C SER A 309 0.25 -23.72 11.49
N TRP A 310 1.21 -23.02 12.08
CA TRP A 310 1.77 -21.81 11.50
C TRP A 310 3.30 -21.78 11.67
N ASP A 311 3.99 -21.37 10.61
CA ASP A 311 5.43 -21.17 10.57
C ASP A 311 5.73 -19.79 9.97
N ARG A 312 6.50 -18.97 10.69
CA ARG A 312 6.73 -17.57 10.32
C ARG A 312 7.51 -17.45 9.01
N ASP A 313 8.59 -18.21 8.88
CA ASP A 313 9.53 -18.07 7.78
C ASP A 313 8.90 -18.54 6.47
N SER A 314 8.24 -19.71 6.48
CA SER A 314 7.48 -20.20 5.34
C SER A 314 6.35 -19.25 4.94
N PHE A 315 5.65 -18.66 5.91
CA PHE A 315 4.60 -17.68 5.66
C PHE A 315 5.15 -16.42 4.97
N TYR A 316 6.26 -15.88 5.48
CA TYR A 316 6.94 -14.73 4.90
C TYR A 316 7.45 -15.01 3.48
N ASP A 317 8.14 -16.14 3.29
CA ASP A 317 8.75 -16.52 2.02
C ASP A 317 7.70 -16.64 0.91
N LEU A 318 6.56 -17.29 1.18
CA LEU A 318 5.46 -17.42 0.21
C LEU A 318 4.88 -16.07 -0.22
N ILE A 319 4.76 -15.12 0.70
CA ILE A 319 4.25 -13.77 0.43
C ILE A 319 5.25 -12.97 -0.39
N MET A 320 6.53 -13.04 -0.03
CA MET A 320 7.60 -12.33 -0.73
C MET A 320 7.86 -12.90 -2.13
N ASP A 321 7.76 -14.22 -2.30
CA ASP A 321 7.80 -14.87 -3.60
C ASP A 321 6.65 -14.41 -4.51
N ALA A 322 5.43 -14.32 -3.97
CA ALA A 322 4.29 -13.75 -4.69
C ALA A 322 4.54 -12.27 -5.07
N LYS A 323 5.09 -11.47 -4.14
CA LYS A 323 5.44 -10.06 -4.37
C LYS A 323 6.45 -9.89 -5.50
N SER A 324 7.50 -10.71 -5.53
CA SER A 324 8.59 -10.67 -6.52
C SER A 324 8.15 -11.18 -7.89
N SER A 325 7.35 -12.26 -7.92
CA SER A 325 6.89 -12.90 -9.17
C SER A 325 5.80 -12.12 -9.89
N SER A 326 5.01 -11.32 -9.18
CA SER A 326 3.95 -10.47 -9.75
C SER A 326 4.40 -9.60 -10.94
N MET A 327 5.66 -9.16 -10.94
CA MET A 327 6.23 -8.31 -11.98
C MET A 327 6.21 -8.98 -13.36
N ASN A 328 6.15 -10.32 -13.41
CA ASN A 328 6.05 -11.06 -14.66
C ASN A 328 4.69 -10.87 -15.36
N TYR A 329 3.63 -10.54 -14.61
CA TYR A 329 2.25 -10.41 -15.11
C TYR A 329 1.86 -8.98 -15.50
N LEU A 330 2.78 -8.04 -15.34
CA LEU A 330 2.55 -6.62 -15.59
C LEU A 330 3.16 -6.20 -16.93
N THR A 331 2.60 -5.19 -17.57
CA THR A 331 3.28 -4.45 -18.64
C THR A 331 4.41 -3.58 -18.08
N ALA A 332 5.24 -2.98 -18.94
CA ALA A 332 6.26 -2.03 -18.49
C ALA A 332 5.63 -0.81 -17.78
N HIS A 333 4.56 -0.23 -18.35
CA HIS A 333 3.80 0.85 -17.70
C HIS A 333 3.23 0.46 -16.35
N GLU A 334 2.61 -0.71 -16.24
CA GLU A 334 2.06 -1.21 -14.98
C GLU A 334 3.16 -1.47 -13.95
N THR A 335 4.35 -1.90 -14.39
CA THR A 335 5.51 -2.09 -13.51
C THR A 335 5.94 -0.77 -12.89
N LEU A 336 6.05 0.30 -13.68
CA LEU A 336 6.39 1.64 -13.18
C LEU A 336 5.29 2.19 -12.26
N GLY A 337 4.02 1.95 -12.58
CA GLY A 337 2.87 2.40 -11.79
C GLY A 337 2.59 1.57 -10.54
N ARG A 338 3.23 0.40 -10.37
CA ARG A 338 2.86 -0.57 -9.35
C ARG A 338 3.06 -0.04 -7.94
N ASP A 339 4.24 0.49 -7.64
CA ASP A 339 4.58 1.13 -6.36
C ASP A 339 5.09 2.55 -6.66
N TYR A 340 4.14 3.38 -7.08
CA TYR A 340 4.36 4.76 -7.50
C TYR A 340 3.81 5.73 -6.45
N LYS A 341 4.60 6.76 -6.11
CA LYS A 341 4.16 7.90 -5.31
C LYS A 341 4.54 9.19 -6.04
N GLU A 342 3.69 10.20 -5.93
CA GLU A 342 3.91 11.52 -6.51
C GLU A 342 3.67 12.62 -5.50
N TRP A 343 4.35 13.74 -5.71
CA TRP A 343 4.25 14.95 -4.90
C TRP A 343 4.14 16.15 -5.83
N THR A 344 3.35 17.13 -5.39
CA THR A 344 3.27 18.45 -6.03
C THR A 344 3.69 19.48 -4.99
N ASP A 345 4.89 20.02 -5.15
CA ASP A 345 5.45 20.99 -4.22
C ASP A 345 5.42 22.40 -4.82
N THR A 346 5.01 23.38 -4.04
CA THR A 346 5.05 24.78 -4.45
C THR A 346 6.47 25.32 -4.30
N ILE A 347 7.06 25.80 -5.39
CA ILE A 347 8.34 26.52 -5.40
C ILE A 347 8.09 28.00 -5.08
N GLU A 348 7.22 28.62 -5.86
CA GLU A 348 6.77 30.02 -5.71
C GLU A 348 5.24 30.08 -5.88
N PRO A 349 4.55 31.13 -5.39
CA PRO A 349 3.12 31.29 -5.62
C PRO A 349 2.77 31.18 -7.11
N GLY A 350 1.92 30.21 -7.45
CA GLY A 350 1.51 29.93 -8.84
C GLY A 350 2.46 29.03 -9.65
N HIS A 351 3.59 28.61 -9.08
CA HIS A 351 4.55 27.70 -9.70
C HIS A 351 4.79 26.48 -8.82
N ASN A 352 4.27 25.34 -9.27
CA ASN A 352 4.48 24.06 -8.62
C ASN A 352 5.45 23.21 -9.45
N ILE A 353 6.09 22.25 -8.79
CA ILE A 353 6.80 21.16 -9.43
C ILE A 353 6.13 19.84 -9.07
N LYS A 354 5.98 18.96 -10.07
CA LYS A 354 5.45 17.62 -9.88
C LYS A 354 6.53 16.56 -10.04
N ILE A 355 6.78 15.81 -8.97
CA ILE A 355 7.84 14.79 -8.89
C ILE A 355 7.20 13.42 -8.65
N GLY A 356 7.56 12.43 -9.46
CA GLY A 356 7.12 11.05 -9.31
C GLY A 356 8.27 10.09 -9.01
N ILE A 357 8.04 9.09 -8.14
CA ILE A 357 9.02 8.03 -7.86
C ILE A 357 8.39 6.65 -7.99
N CYS A 358 8.91 5.85 -8.92
CA CYS A 358 8.56 4.45 -9.15
C CYS A 358 9.52 3.55 -8.35
N SER A 359 9.01 2.68 -7.48
CA SER A 359 9.81 1.66 -6.80
C SER A 359 9.61 0.28 -7.45
N VAL A 360 10.72 -0.40 -7.81
CA VAL A 360 10.69 -1.64 -8.60
C VAL A 360 11.53 -2.72 -7.93
N VAL A 361 10.97 -3.92 -7.74
CA VAL A 361 11.66 -5.06 -7.09
C VAL A 361 12.55 -5.89 -8.04
N LYS A 362 13.02 -5.27 -9.13
CA LYS A 362 13.82 -5.87 -10.20
C LYS A 362 14.90 -4.88 -10.66
N PRO A 363 16.08 -5.35 -11.09
CA PRO A 363 17.16 -4.47 -11.56
C PRO A 363 16.76 -3.68 -12.80
N VAL A 364 17.46 -2.58 -13.06
CA VAL A 364 17.26 -1.73 -14.24
C VAL A 364 17.35 -2.53 -15.53
N SER A 365 18.32 -3.45 -15.63
CA SER A 365 18.48 -4.34 -16.79
C SER A 365 17.23 -5.17 -17.10
N TRP A 366 16.49 -5.61 -16.07
CA TRP A 366 15.23 -6.32 -16.24
C TRP A 366 14.12 -5.40 -16.76
N ILE A 367 14.08 -4.15 -16.30
CA ILE A 367 13.11 -3.14 -16.78
C ILE A 367 13.36 -2.84 -18.26
N LEU A 368 14.61 -2.61 -18.66
CA LEU A 368 15.00 -2.37 -20.05
C LEU A 368 14.55 -3.52 -20.96
N LYS A 369 14.83 -4.76 -20.55
CA LYS A 369 14.38 -5.96 -21.27
C LYS A 369 12.85 -6.05 -21.39
N LYS A 370 12.12 -5.58 -20.38
CA LYS A 370 10.65 -5.60 -20.36
C LYS A 370 10.02 -4.52 -21.23
N CYS A 371 10.72 -3.40 -21.44
CA CYS A 371 10.29 -2.35 -22.37
C CYS A 371 10.51 -2.77 -23.83
N GLY A 372 11.57 -3.53 -24.10
CA GLY A 372 11.90 -4.00 -25.44
C GLY A 372 10.90 -4.99 -26.03
N SER A 373 10.94 -5.11 -27.36
CA SER A 373 10.16 -6.10 -28.10
C SER A 373 10.61 -7.53 -27.81
N GLU A 374 9.67 -8.47 -27.70
CA GLU A 374 9.99 -9.92 -27.61
C GLU A 374 10.75 -10.44 -28.84
N TYR A 375 10.78 -9.66 -29.92
CA TYR A 375 11.44 -9.97 -31.19
C TYR A 375 12.76 -9.20 -31.41
N SER A 376 13.20 -8.39 -30.45
CA SER A 376 14.48 -7.67 -30.57
C SER A 376 15.65 -8.64 -30.43
N GLU A 377 16.65 -8.53 -31.31
CA GLU A 377 17.94 -9.23 -31.17
C GLU A 377 18.85 -8.54 -30.13
N GLU A 378 18.52 -7.33 -29.70
CA GLU A 378 19.28 -6.61 -28.68
C GLU A 378 18.95 -7.10 -27.27
N GLU A 379 19.98 -7.21 -26.42
CA GLU A 379 19.82 -7.61 -25.02
C GLU A 379 18.99 -6.61 -24.20
N TYR A 380 19.03 -5.32 -24.58
CA TYR A 380 18.32 -4.20 -23.96
C TYR A 380 17.86 -3.20 -25.02
N ASP A 381 16.66 -2.63 -24.85
CA ASP A 381 16.10 -1.59 -25.74
C ASP A 381 15.88 -0.29 -24.95
N GLU A 382 16.88 0.59 -24.99
CA GLU A 382 16.88 1.87 -24.29
C GLU A 382 15.87 2.86 -24.88
N GLU A 383 15.61 2.81 -26.18
CA GLU A 383 14.63 3.69 -26.85
C GLU A 383 13.21 3.34 -26.39
N ALA A 384 12.85 2.06 -26.42
CA ALA A 384 11.56 1.60 -25.92
C ALA A 384 11.37 1.94 -24.43
N PHE A 385 12.44 1.88 -23.63
CA PHE A 385 12.39 2.33 -22.23
C PHE A 385 12.04 3.82 -22.12
N PHE A 386 12.70 4.69 -22.89
CA PHE A 386 12.41 6.12 -22.85
C PHE A 386 11.03 6.46 -23.41
N ASP A 387 10.52 5.71 -24.38
CA ASP A 387 9.14 5.89 -24.86
C ASP A 387 8.11 5.51 -23.79
N VAL A 388 8.34 4.41 -23.08
CA VAL A 388 7.52 4.02 -21.91
C VAL A 388 7.59 5.11 -20.83
N LEU A 389 8.79 5.58 -20.47
CA LEU A 389 9.00 6.60 -19.45
C LEU A 389 8.34 7.92 -19.84
N ARG A 390 8.47 8.35 -21.10
CA ARG A 390 7.85 9.59 -21.62
C ARG A 390 6.33 9.49 -21.57
N SER A 391 5.76 8.38 -22.03
CA SER A 391 4.31 8.14 -21.98
C SER A 391 3.79 8.09 -20.54
N PHE A 392 4.47 7.36 -19.66
CA PHE A 392 4.13 7.26 -18.24
C PHE A 392 4.12 8.62 -17.55
N SER A 393 5.12 9.45 -17.86
CA SER A 393 5.29 10.76 -17.22
C SER A 393 4.35 11.82 -17.80
N SER A 394 4.11 11.82 -19.11
CA SER A 394 3.22 12.79 -19.77
C SER A 394 1.77 12.63 -19.33
N THR A 395 1.31 11.39 -19.13
CA THR A 395 -0.05 11.11 -18.62
C THR A 395 -0.28 11.61 -17.19
N ARG A 396 0.79 11.96 -16.47
CA ARG A 396 0.77 12.45 -15.09
C ARG A 396 1.29 13.88 -14.94
N ASP A 397 1.67 14.53 -16.04
CA ASP A 397 2.22 15.90 -16.04
C ASP A 397 3.41 16.06 -15.08
N LEU A 398 4.38 15.14 -15.15
CA LEU A 398 5.56 15.16 -14.27
C LEU A 398 6.65 16.08 -14.82
N ASP A 399 7.27 16.86 -13.93
CA ASP A 399 8.47 17.64 -14.22
C ASP A 399 9.76 16.84 -14.03
N ALA A 400 9.73 15.88 -13.10
CA ALA A 400 10.83 14.95 -12.83
C ALA A 400 10.28 13.57 -12.43
N VAL A 401 10.98 12.53 -12.86
CA VAL A 401 10.65 11.14 -12.51
C VAL A 401 11.90 10.40 -12.05
N ALA A 402 11.77 9.64 -10.97
CA ALA A 402 12.80 8.73 -10.51
C ALA A 402 12.31 7.28 -10.54
N ILE A 403 13.21 6.35 -10.89
CA ILE A 403 12.99 4.91 -10.75
C ILE A 403 14.02 4.40 -9.76
N MET A 404 13.55 3.80 -8.67
CA MET A 404 14.39 3.21 -7.64
C MET A 404 14.20 1.69 -7.64
N THR A 405 15.28 0.95 -7.87
CA THR A 405 15.23 -0.52 -7.85
C THR A 405 15.71 -1.07 -6.50
N ALA A 406 15.19 -2.23 -6.11
CA ALA A 406 15.57 -2.94 -4.91
C ALA A 406 15.49 -4.45 -5.16
N PHE A 407 16.63 -5.14 -5.19
CA PHE A 407 16.69 -6.55 -5.57
C PHE A 407 17.88 -7.23 -4.90
N SER A 408 17.82 -8.56 -4.77
CA SER A 408 18.97 -9.35 -4.33
C SER A 408 19.67 -9.94 -5.56
N SER A 409 20.98 -9.73 -5.68
CA SER A 409 21.75 -10.33 -6.77
C SER A 409 21.99 -11.82 -6.49
N SER A 410 21.70 -12.67 -7.47
CA SER A 410 21.93 -14.11 -7.36
C SER A 410 23.42 -14.50 -7.32
N SER A 411 24.32 -13.62 -7.78
CA SER A 411 25.77 -13.89 -7.77
C SER A 411 26.44 -13.46 -6.46
N GLU A 412 25.94 -12.41 -5.80
CA GLU A 412 26.57 -11.83 -4.59
C GLU A 412 25.77 -12.13 -3.31
N ASN A 413 24.54 -12.64 -3.44
CA ASN A 413 23.58 -12.81 -2.35
C ASN A 413 23.39 -11.53 -1.50
N GLU A 414 23.68 -10.39 -2.10
CA GLU A 414 23.65 -9.08 -1.47
C GLU A 414 22.44 -8.30 -2.00
N PHE A 415 21.79 -7.57 -1.09
CA PHE A 415 20.72 -6.65 -1.42
C PHE A 415 21.31 -5.39 -2.08
N GLN A 416 20.78 -5.03 -3.25
CA GLN A 416 21.27 -3.93 -4.08
C GLN A 416 20.15 -2.93 -4.37
N ARG A 417 20.57 -1.68 -4.62
CA ARG A 417 19.71 -0.59 -5.08
C ARG A 417 20.34 0.15 -6.25
N GLU A 418 19.50 0.52 -7.20
CA GLU A 418 19.86 1.44 -8.27
C GLU A 418 18.87 2.60 -8.28
N LEU A 419 19.32 3.75 -8.76
CA LEU A 419 18.53 4.96 -8.87
C LEU A 419 18.70 5.54 -10.27
N ILE A 420 17.58 5.79 -10.94
CA ILE A 420 17.49 6.56 -12.17
C ILE A 420 16.73 7.84 -11.82
N VAL A 421 17.25 9.00 -12.21
CA VAL A 421 16.52 10.27 -12.17
C VAL A 421 16.53 10.88 -13.56
N THR A 422 15.35 11.22 -14.07
CA THR A 422 15.12 11.87 -15.35
C THR A 422 14.39 13.19 -15.13
N VAL A 423 15.01 14.29 -15.58
CA VAL A 423 14.36 15.59 -15.63
C VAL A 423 13.61 15.75 -16.95
N LEU A 424 12.31 15.99 -16.86
CA LEU A 424 11.41 16.07 -18.00
C LEU A 424 11.14 17.51 -18.42
N ASN A 425 11.22 18.44 -17.47
CA ASN A 425 11.12 19.88 -17.69
C ASN A 425 12.50 20.53 -17.61
N ASP A 426 12.99 21.07 -18.74
CA ASP A 426 14.33 21.65 -18.87
C ASP A 426 14.61 22.79 -17.88
N LYS A 427 13.56 23.43 -17.33
CA LYS A 427 13.69 24.45 -16.27
C LYS A 427 14.46 23.93 -15.05
N TYR A 428 14.35 22.63 -14.75
CA TYR A 428 14.93 22.01 -13.56
C TYR A 428 16.18 21.18 -13.85
N ILE A 429 16.80 21.34 -15.03
CA ILE A 429 17.94 20.51 -15.42
C ILE A 429 19.17 20.73 -14.52
N SER A 430 19.36 21.95 -14.00
CA SER A 430 20.44 22.26 -13.05
C SER A 430 20.29 21.50 -11.73
N ASN A 431 19.05 21.25 -11.29
CA ASN A 431 18.77 20.51 -10.06
C ASN A 431 19.24 19.04 -10.14
N LEU A 432 19.43 18.49 -11.34
CA LEU A 432 19.98 17.14 -11.51
C LEU A 432 21.43 17.05 -11.03
N GLY A 433 22.23 18.10 -11.27
CA GLY A 433 23.60 18.19 -10.77
C GLY A 433 23.64 18.38 -9.25
N GLU A 434 22.80 19.27 -8.72
CA GLU A 434 22.67 19.49 -7.28
C GLU A 434 22.23 18.22 -6.53
N PHE A 435 21.34 17.41 -7.15
CA PHE A 435 20.94 16.13 -6.60
C PHE A 435 22.06 15.10 -6.63
N GLU A 436 22.85 15.05 -7.72
CA GLU A 436 24.03 14.19 -7.83
C GLU A 436 25.01 14.48 -6.69
N ASP A 437 25.29 15.76 -6.44
CA ASP A 437 26.20 16.20 -5.37
C ASP A 437 25.64 15.86 -3.97
N ALA A 438 24.39 16.24 -3.69
CA ALA A 438 23.77 15.97 -2.39
C ALA A 438 23.56 14.47 -2.13
N GLY A 439 23.29 13.70 -3.18
CA GLY A 439 23.12 12.25 -3.15
C GLY A 439 24.43 11.49 -3.00
N ALA A 440 25.55 12.00 -3.51
CA ALA A 440 26.86 11.37 -3.34
C ALA A 440 27.20 11.18 -1.85
N ASP A 441 27.01 12.23 -1.03
CA ASP A 441 27.29 12.17 0.40
C ASP A 441 26.17 11.47 1.18
N TYR A 442 24.91 11.75 0.87
CA TYR A 442 23.79 11.26 1.65
C TYR A 442 23.33 9.85 1.26
N LEU A 443 23.47 9.41 0.03
CA LEU A 443 23.00 8.10 -0.45
C LEU A 443 24.15 7.19 -0.92
N SER A 444 25.40 7.68 -0.89
CA SER A 444 26.57 6.99 -1.43
C SER A 444 26.35 6.59 -2.89
N LEU A 445 25.92 7.53 -3.74
CA LEU A 445 25.64 7.30 -5.16
C LEU A 445 26.94 7.09 -5.96
N GLU A 446 27.04 5.96 -6.64
CA GLU A 446 28.10 5.63 -7.59
C GLU A 446 27.53 5.69 -9.01
N LYS A 447 28.05 6.61 -9.85
CA LYS A 447 27.57 6.82 -11.21
C LYS A 447 27.77 5.57 -12.08
N ARG A 448 26.76 5.24 -12.89
CA ARG A 448 26.80 4.12 -13.83
C ARG A 448 26.53 4.62 -15.25
N PRO A 449 27.23 4.09 -16.27
CA PRO A 449 26.82 4.30 -17.65
C PRO A 449 25.46 3.64 -17.85
N PHE A 450 24.47 4.40 -18.32
CA PHE A 450 23.15 3.85 -18.68
C PHE A 450 23.13 3.25 -20.10
N ASN A 451 24.12 3.62 -20.90
CA ASN A 451 24.25 3.27 -22.31
C ASN A 451 25.73 3.01 -22.59
N GLU A 452 26.13 1.74 -22.50
CA GLU A 452 27.52 1.33 -22.71
C GLU A 452 27.97 1.46 -24.18
N ARG A 453 27.03 1.74 -25.10
CA ARG A 453 27.26 1.78 -26.56
C ARG A 453 27.37 3.20 -27.12
N ASP A 454 27.36 4.25 -26.28
CA ASP A 454 27.38 5.67 -26.67
C ASP A 454 26.30 6.05 -27.72
N LYS A 455 25.15 5.38 -27.68
CA LYS A 455 23.97 5.71 -28.51
C LYS A 455 23.41 7.12 -28.18
N ASP A 456 23.10 7.95 -29.17
CA ASP A 456 22.42 9.24 -28.90
C ASP A 456 20.94 9.00 -28.59
N LEU A 457 20.59 8.96 -27.31
CA LEU A 457 19.23 8.78 -26.79
C LEU A 457 18.44 10.11 -26.75
N GLY A 458 18.95 11.13 -27.44
CA GLY A 458 18.35 12.46 -27.52
C GLY A 458 18.32 13.20 -26.17
N GLN A 459 17.43 14.18 -26.07
CA GLN A 459 17.34 15.07 -24.92
C GLN A 459 17.02 14.34 -23.62
N ILE A 460 16.10 13.38 -23.64
CA ILE A 460 15.69 12.64 -22.44
C ILE A 460 16.84 11.80 -21.86
N GLY A 461 17.67 11.20 -22.72
CA GLY A 461 18.89 10.51 -22.29
C GLY A 461 19.89 11.47 -21.64
N ARG A 462 20.11 12.65 -22.21
CA ARG A 462 21.00 13.69 -21.64
C ARG A 462 20.50 14.21 -20.29
N ASN A 463 19.18 14.25 -20.11
CA ASN A 463 18.52 14.66 -18.88
C ASN A 463 18.34 13.51 -17.87
N THR A 464 18.94 12.34 -18.13
CA THR A 464 18.88 11.17 -17.26
C THR A 464 20.24 10.91 -16.62
N ARG A 465 20.22 10.50 -15.35
CA ARG A 465 21.39 10.01 -14.62
C ARG A 465 21.04 8.71 -13.93
N VAL A 466 22.02 7.82 -13.85
CA VAL A 466 21.87 6.49 -13.27
C VAL A 466 23.00 6.21 -12.31
N TRP A 467 22.64 5.66 -11.17
CA TRP A 467 23.56 5.34 -10.09
C TRP A 467 23.29 3.97 -9.51
N ARG A 468 24.35 3.31 -9.05
CA ARG A 468 24.25 2.31 -7.99
C ARG A 468 24.19 3.07 -6.67
N GLN A 469 23.22 2.76 -5.82
CA GLN A 469 23.10 3.37 -4.50
C GLN A 469 23.73 2.43 -3.47
N LEU A 470 24.88 2.82 -2.92
CA LEU A 470 25.67 1.96 -2.02
C LEU A 470 25.11 1.94 -0.59
N ASP A 471 24.47 3.04 -0.14
CA ASP A 471 23.74 3.02 1.13
C ASP A 471 22.37 2.38 0.92
N VAL A 472 22.33 1.06 0.98
CA VAL A 472 21.12 0.27 0.71
C VAL A 472 20.05 0.39 1.79
N THR A 473 20.36 1.01 2.93
CA THR A 473 19.40 1.26 4.01
C THR A 473 18.39 2.35 3.63
N LYS A 474 18.76 3.25 2.71
CA LYS A 474 17.95 4.39 2.31
C LYS A 474 16.97 4.03 1.20
N SER A 475 15.68 4.10 1.51
CA SER A 475 14.59 3.77 0.58
C SER A 475 13.99 5.04 -0.01
N ARG A 476 12.84 4.92 -0.71
CA ARG A 476 12.04 6.06 -1.17
C ARG A 476 11.72 7.04 -0.03
N LYS A 477 11.60 6.55 1.21
CA LYS A 477 11.40 7.39 2.40
C LYS A 477 12.55 8.38 2.66
N GLN A 478 13.76 8.09 2.21
CA GLN A 478 14.91 9.01 2.31
C GLN A 478 15.22 9.70 0.99
N VAL A 479 15.00 9.03 -0.15
CA VAL A 479 15.25 9.59 -1.49
C VAL A 479 14.22 10.67 -1.84
N ALA A 480 12.93 10.48 -1.52
CA ALA A 480 11.89 11.44 -1.88
C ALA A 480 12.07 12.80 -1.19
N PRO A 481 12.31 12.89 0.14
CA PRO A 481 12.58 14.17 0.78
C PRO A 481 13.83 14.86 0.23
N LEU A 482 14.90 14.12 -0.06
CA LEU A 482 16.12 14.67 -0.66
C LEU A 482 15.82 15.28 -2.03
N LEU A 483 15.14 14.52 -2.90
CA LEU A 483 14.81 14.96 -4.25
C LEU A 483 13.89 16.20 -4.22
N ARG A 484 12.84 16.18 -3.39
CA ARG A 484 11.93 17.32 -3.21
C ARG A 484 12.65 18.56 -2.70
N ARG A 485 13.55 18.42 -1.72
CA ARG A 485 14.36 19.54 -1.20
C ARG A 485 15.21 20.17 -2.29
N VAL A 486 15.94 19.37 -3.05
CA VAL A 486 16.83 19.88 -4.12
C VAL A 486 16.03 20.63 -5.17
N PHE A 487 14.91 20.06 -5.62
CA PHE A 487 14.11 20.66 -6.69
C PHE A 487 13.25 21.85 -6.25
N THR A 488 12.96 21.98 -4.95
CA THR A 488 12.23 23.14 -4.41
C THR A 488 13.13 24.24 -3.86
N GLY A 489 14.42 23.95 -3.64
CA GLY A 489 15.37 24.88 -3.00
C GLY A 489 15.08 25.15 -1.52
N LYS A 490 14.19 24.38 -0.88
CA LYS A 490 13.79 24.55 0.53
C LYS A 490 14.66 23.68 1.43
N THR A 491 15.59 24.29 2.17
CA THR A 491 16.49 23.62 3.13
C THR A 491 15.77 22.89 4.25
#